data_AF-A0A2H3C194-F1
#
_entry.id   AF-A0A2H3C194-F1
#
_cell.length_a   1.000
_cell.length_b   1.000
_cell.length_c   1.000
_cell.angle_alpha   90.00
_cell.angle_beta   90.00
_cell.angle_gamma   90.00
#
_symmetry.space_group_name_H-M   'P 1'
#
loop_
_entity.id
_entity.type
_entity.pdbx_description
1 polymer ?
#
loop_
_entity_poly.entity_id
_entity_poly.type
_entity_poly.pdbx_seq_one_letter_code
_entity_poly.pdbx_strand_id
1 'polypeptide(L)'
;MSKPSVVTSRSTLMHASLAYLSDEIRTLDSVITSQSPLSSSCSSLLAMPTEILLLIRSHLLLAVTTELIDRSTSALKRYESSLRVLLCSDCIAYNQDVYGTDIWEWEQFSGACSCVDAATPRIRHLPTTTINPKRFVDRVHWLEYYLSRKSLRLLRGRSMSSTNSQDVIWEAVSVVLENFGCKVVMGGPRCRRFVPLLRDTNVVVVPEMECELWWLTGVTLNRVDRDLGLSLYHPNTLEDPVDGVVPLPSVSRSFRYSQQKQTLTPRSSILRPAVVNISDALSALFAIPIAFATFILAILCFYSRPGAFRIM
;
A
#
# COMPACT_ATOMS: atom_id res chain seq x y z
N MET A 1 -10.30 0.37 32.59
CA MET A 1 -9.15 -0.01 31.75
C MET A 1 -9.59 0.09 30.30
N SER A 2 -8.86 0.82 29.44
CA SER A 2 -9.15 0.90 28.01
C SER A 2 -8.93 -0.45 27.36
N LYS A 3 -9.84 -0.89 26.47
CA LYS A 3 -9.64 -2.12 25.71
C LYS A 3 -8.38 -1.98 24.86
N PRO A 4 -7.47 -2.97 24.86
CA PRO A 4 -6.29 -2.94 23.99
C PRO A 4 -6.75 -2.85 22.54
N SER A 5 -6.09 -2.01 21.76
CA SER A 5 -6.42 -1.76 20.36
C SER A 5 -5.19 -1.32 19.58
N VAL A 6 -5.22 -1.55 18.27
CA VAL A 6 -4.20 -1.05 17.34
C VAL A 6 -4.80 0.13 16.58
N VAL A 7 -4.17 1.29 16.70
CA VAL A 7 -4.56 2.50 15.97
C VAL A 7 -3.67 2.60 14.74
N THR A 8 -4.28 2.70 13.56
CA THR A 8 -3.57 2.85 12.29
C THR A 8 -4.35 3.79 11.37
N SER A 9 -3.75 4.28 10.29
CA SER A 9 -4.47 5.11 9.33
C SER A 9 -5.39 4.25 8.44
N ARG A 10 -6.51 4.82 8.00
CA ARG A 10 -7.44 4.20 7.04
C ARG A 10 -6.70 3.75 5.79
N SER A 11 -5.87 4.65 5.26
CA SER A 11 -5.06 4.38 4.06
C SER A 11 -4.17 3.17 4.27
N THR A 12 -3.37 3.14 5.35
CA THR A 12 -2.44 2.02 5.62
C THR A 12 -3.20 0.70 5.75
N LEU A 13 -4.31 0.68 6.50
CA LEU A 13 -5.12 -0.52 6.66
C LEU A 13 -5.67 -1.04 5.32
N MET A 14 -6.24 -0.15 4.49
CA MET A 14 -6.76 -0.54 3.17
C MET A 14 -5.66 -1.11 2.25
N HIS A 15 -4.49 -0.46 2.18
CA HIS A 15 -3.39 -0.94 1.35
C HIS A 15 -2.81 -2.27 1.87
N ALA A 16 -2.63 -2.41 3.18
CA ALA A 16 -2.15 -3.65 3.81
C ALA A 16 -3.13 -4.82 3.60
N SER A 17 -4.44 -4.57 3.71
CA SER A 17 -5.47 -5.58 3.43
C SER A 17 -5.45 -6.02 1.96
N LEU A 18 -5.29 -5.09 1.02
CA LEU A 18 -5.18 -5.46 -0.40
C LEU A 18 -3.87 -6.20 -0.70
N ALA A 19 -2.76 -5.83 -0.05
CA ALA A 19 -1.50 -6.54 -0.17
C ALA A 19 -1.62 -7.97 0.36
N TYR A 20 -2.30 -8.16 1.50
CA TYR A 20 -2.57 -9.49 2.06
C TYR A 20 -3.41 -10.36 1.12
N LEU A 21 -4.37 -9.77 0.40
CA LEU A 21 -5.23 -10.47 -0.56
C LEU A 21 -4.59 -10.69 -1.94
N SER A 22 -3.38 -10.18 -2.17
CA SER A 22 -2.67 -10.32 -3.45
C SER A 22 -2.34 -11.79 -3.76
N ASP A 23 -2.26 -12.12 -5.04
CA ASP A 23 -1.98 -13.49 -5.48
C ASP A 23 -0.56 -13.93 -5.09
N GLU A 24 0.38 -12.98 -5.00
CA GLU A 24 1.75 -13.20 -4.56
C GLU A 24 1.79 -13.72 -3.11
N ILE A 25 1.09 -13.06 -2.20
CA ILE A 25 1.00 -13.47 -0.78
C ILE A 25 0.23 -14.78 -0.64
N ARG A 26 -0.89 -14.92 -1.34
CA ARG A 26 -1.70 -16.16 -1.30
C ARG A 26 -0.94 -17.37 -1.81
N THR A 27 -0.15 -17.21 -2.87
CA THR A 27 0.68 -18.29 -3.42
C THR A 27 1.74 -18.70 -2.41
N LEU A 28 2.41 -17.73 -1.78
CA LEU A 28 3.41 -18.03 -0.75
C LEU A 28 2.78 -18.69 0.49
N ASP A 29 1.59 -18.26 0.91
CA ASP A 29 0.85 -18.89 2.00
C ASP A 29 0.44 -20.34 1.66
N SER A 30 0.10 -20.61 0.40
CA SER A 30 -0.14 -21.98 -0.09
C SER A 30 1.12 -22.85 -0.05
N VAL A 31 2.29 -22.28 -0.35
CA VAL A 31 3.57 -22.99 -0.25
C VAL A 31 3.93 -23.28 1.21
N ILE A 32 3.77 -22.31 2.10
CA ILE A 32 4.03 -22.47 3.54
C ILE A 32 3.12 -23.56 4.14
N THR A 33 1.84 -23.56 3.79
CA THR A 33 0.87 -24.53 4.31
C THR A 33 1.07 -25.95 3.77
N SER A 34 1.45 -26.08 2.49
CA SER A 34 1.73 -27.39 1.88
C SER A 34 3.03 -28.05 2.38
N GLN A 35 3.97 -27.28 2.93
CA GLN A 35 5.20 -27.79 3.54
C GLN A 35 5.03 -28.26 4.99
N SER A 36 3.83 -28.19 5.55
CA SER A 36 3.58 -28.65 6.92
C SER A 36 3.97 -30.13 7.08
N PRO A 37 4.75 -30.48 8.12
CA PRO A 37 5.35 -31.82 8.30
C PRO A 37 4.33 -32.97 8.44
N LEU A 38 3.04 -32.65 8.56
CA LEU A 38 1.94 -33.60 8.59
C LEU A 38 1.62 -34.19 7.20
N SER A 39 2.08 -33.57 6.10
CA SER A 39 1.95 -34.08 4.73
C SER A 39 3.22 -34.82 4.29
N SER A 40 3.40 -36.03 4.82
CA SER A 40 4.64 -36.82 4.86
C SER A 40 5.12 -37.48 3.55
N SER A 41 4.69 -37.05 2.36
CA SER A 41 4.95 -37.83 1.12
C SER A 41 5.62 -37.09 -0.04
N CYS A 42 5.98 -35.81 0.10
CA CYS A 42 6.71 -35.09 -0.95
C CYS A 42 8.01 -34.49 -0.41
N SER A 43 9.08 -35.29 -0.45
CA SER A 43 10.46 -34.84 -0.29
C SER A 43 10.88 -34.01 -1.51
N SER A 44 10.41 -32.77 -1.60
CA SER A 44 10.98 -31.82 -2.54
C SER A 44 12.35 -31.41 -2.01
N LEU A 45 13.41 -31.74 -2.77
CA LEU A 45 14.82 -31.46 -2.49
C LEU A 45 15.17 -29.96 -2.35
N LEU A 46 14.18 -29.06 -2.38
CA LEU A 46 14.31 -27.62 -2.26
C LEU A 46 13.36 -27.03 -1.18
N ALA A 47 12.95 -27.81 -0.19
CA ALA A 47 12.15 -27.31 0.92
C ALA A 47 12.98 -26.32 1.77
N MET A 48 12.73 -25.02 1.59
CA MET A 48 13.31 -23.98 2.44
C MET A 48 12.76 -24.08 3.87
N PRO A 49 13.55 -23.78 4.91
CA PRO A 49 13.04 -23.71 6.27
C PRO A 49 11.87 -22.71 6.39
N THR A 50 10.85 -23.07 7.16
CA THR A 50 9.63 -22.26 7.35
C THR A 50 9.95 -20.85 7.85
N GLU A 51 11.00 -20.69 8.66
CA GLU A 51 11.47 -19.40 9.17
C GLU A 51 11.87 -18.46 8.03
N ILE A 52 12.54 -19.01 7.00
CA ILE A 52 12.95 -18.25 5.82
C ILE A 52 11.72 -17.87 4.98
N LEU A 53 10.76 -18.78 4.82
CA LEU A 53 9.51 -18.48 4.10
C LEU A 53 8.68 -17.40 4.80
N LEU A 54 8.59 -17.44 6.13
CA LEU A 54 7.90 -16.41 6.92
C LEU A 54 8.62 -15.05 6.83
N LEU A 55 9.95 -15.06 6.79
CA LEU A 55 10.74 -13.84 6.58
C LEU A 55 10.46 -13.27 5.19
N ILE A 56 10.53 -14.09 4.14
CA ILE A 56 10.21 -13.70 2.75
C ILE A 56 8.78 -13.14 2.68
N ARG A 57 7.81 -13.80 3.32
CA ARG A 57 6.41 -13.36 3.39
C ARG A 57 6.28 -11.96 3.98
N SER A 58 6.96 -11.69 5.10
CA SER A 58 6.91 -10.37 5.74
C SER A 58 7.48 -9.26 4.86
N HIS A 59 8.59 -9.51 4.17
CA HIS A 59 9.19 -8.55 3.23
C HIS A 59 8.34 -8.36 1.98
N LEU A 60 7.78 -9.45 1.45
CA LEU A 60 6.91 -9.41 0.28
C LEU A 60 5.66 -8.58 0.56
N LEU A 61 5.03 -8.76 1.73
CA LEU A 61 3.86 -7.98 2.11
C LEU A 61 4.17 -6.49 2.18
N LEU A 62 5.30 -6.12 2.80
CA LEU A 62 5.72 -4.73 2.89
C LEU A 62 5.99 -4.14 1.50
N ALA A 63 6.70 -4.88 0.63
CA ALA A 63 6.99 -4.45 -0.73
C ALA A 63 5.70 -4.22 -1.54
N VAL A 64 4.75 -5.16 -1.48
CA VAL A 64 3.46 -5.04 -2.16
C VAL A 64 2.64 -3.87 -1.60
N THR A 65 2.62 -3.68 -0.28
CA THR A 65 1.91 -2.56 0.36
C THR A 65 2.48 -1.22 -0.08
N THR A 66 3.82 -1.09 -0.11
CA THR A 66 4.52 0.12 -0.56
C THR A 66 4.20 0.42 -2.03
N GLU A 67 4.29 -0.58 -2.91
CA GLU A 67 3.95 -0.42 -4.33
C GLU A 67 2.48 -0.02 -4.54
N LEU A 68 1.55 -0.54 -3.73
CA LEU A 68 0.14 -0.15 -3.80
C LEU A 68 -0.06 1.32 -3.39
N ILE A 69 0.67 1.80 -2.37
CA ILE A 69 0.68 3.20 -1.94
C ILE A 69 1.28 4.10 -3.01
N ASP A 70 2.42 3.74 -3.59
CA ASP A 70 3.06 4.52 -4.67
C ASP A 70 2.17 4.61 -5.91
N ARG A 71 1.46 3.53 -6.24
CA ARG A 71 0.48 3.53 -7.33
C ARG A 71 -0.73 4.39 -7.05
N SER A 72 -1.28 4.35 -5.83
CA SER A 72 -2.47 5.13 -5.47
C SER A 72 -2.14 6.63 -5.39
N THR A 73 -1.00 6.99 -4.81
CA THR A 73 -0.51 8.38 -4.76
C THR A 73 -0.22 8.92 -6.17
N SER A 74 0.42 8.14 -7.04
CA SER A 74 0.63 8.51 -8.44
C SER A 74 -0.69 8.69 -9.21
N ALA A 75 -1.66 7.82 -8.95
CA ALA A 75 -2.99 7.93 -9.56
C ALA A 75 -3.75 9.17 -9.04
N LEU A 76 -3.60 9.53 -7.76
CA LEU A 76 -4.19 10.74 -7.18
C LEU A 76 -3.60 11.99 -7.84
N LYS A 77 -2.26 12.08 -7.96
CA LYS A 77 -1.59 13.20 -8.64
C LYS A 77 -2.07 13.37 -10.08
N ARG A 78 -2.29 12.27 -10.81
CA ARG A 78 -2.84 12.31 -12.17
C ARG A 78 -4.29 12.81 -12.18
N TYR A 79 -5.10 12.37 -11.22
CA TYR A 79 -6.47 12.86 -11.07
C TYR A 79 -6.50 14.37 -10.80
N GLU A 80 -5.74 14.85 -9.84
CA GLU A 80 -5.63 16.28 -9.52
C GLU A 80 -5.08 17.10 -10.70
N SER A 81 -4.08 16.57 -11.41
CA SER A 81 -3.56 17.22 -12.63
C SER A 81 -4.64 17.32 -13.71
N SER A 82 -5.46 16.27 -13.85
CA SER A 82 -6.59 16.28 -14.79
C SER A 82 -7.66 17.29 -14.39
N LEU A 83 -7.88 17.51 -13.10
CA LEU A 83 -8.77 18.57 -12.61
C LEU A 83 -8.21 19.96 -12.90
N ARG A 84 -6.90 20.19 -12.70
CA ARG A 84 -6.25 21.48 -13.01
C ARG A 84 -6.32 21.83 -14.49
N VAL A 85 -6.23 20.84 -15.39
CA VAL A 85 -6.37 21.05 -16.85
C VAL A 85 -7.76 21.56 -17.24
N LEU A 86 -8.79 21.41 -16.39
CA LEU A 86 -10.12 21.99 -16.64
C LEU A 86 -10.14 23.52 -16.47
N LEU A 87 -9.12 24.11 -15.85
CA LEU A 87 -9.02 25.54 -15.58
C LEU A 87 -7.94 26.19 -16.46
N CYS A 88 -8.13 27.45 -16.84
CA CYS A 88 -7.07 28.25 -17.44
C CYS A 88 -6.03 28.69 -16.38
N SER A 89 -4.87 29.17 -16.83
CA SER A 89 -3.79 29.66 -15.94
C SER A 89 -4.28 30.66 -14.90
N ASP A 90 -5.16 31.59 -15.31
CA ASP A 90 -5.60 32.69 -14.46
C ASP A 90 -6.59 32.19 -13.40
N CYS A 91 -7.48 31.27 -13.75
CA CYS A 91 -8.36 30.61 -12.79
C CYS A 91 -7.57 29.74 -11.80
N ILE A 92 -6.49 29.06 -12.24
CA ILE A 92 -5.63 28.30 -11.34
C ILE A 92 -4.95 29.25 -10.34
N ALA A 93 -4.34 30.33 -10.82
CA ALA A 93 -3.68 31.31 -9.97
C ALA A 93 -4.66 31.91 -8.94
N TYR A 94 -5.85 32.32 -9.38
CA TYR A 94 -6.88 32.85 -8.48
C TYR A 94 -7.27 31.85 -7.39
N ASN A 95 -7.54 30.58 -7.75
CA ASN A 95 -7.92 29.58 -6.73
C ASN A 95 -6.76 29.27 -5.78
N GLN A 96 -5.52 29.27 -6.27
CA GLN A 96 -4.34 29.11 -5.43
C GLN A 96 -4.17 30.26 -4.43
N ASP A 97 -4.41 31.50 -4.86
CA ASP A 97 -4.30 32.67 -3.99
C ASP A 97 -5.41 32.74 -2.93
N VAL A 98 -6.63 32.29 -3.27
CA VAL A 98 -7.80 32.38 -2.38
C VAL A 98 -7.92 31.18 -1.45
N TYR A 99 -7.75 29.97 -1.97
CA TYR A 99 -8.00 28.72 -1.23
C TYR A 99 -6.72 27.96 -0.87
N GLY A 100 -5.57 28.35 -1.44
CA GLY A 100 -4.31 27.63 -1.27
C GLY A 100 -4.04 26.59 -2.36
N THR A 101 -2.91 25.90 -2.23
CA THR A 101 -2.41 24.95 -3.23
C THR A 101 -3.22 23.65 -3.31
N ASP A 102 -3.98 23.33 -2.27
CA ASP A 102 -4.77 22.12 -2.18
C ASP A 102 -6.08 22.24 -2.97
N ILE A 103 -6.18 21.52 -4.09
CA ILE A 103 -7.37 21.52 -4.95
C ILE A 103 -8.62 20.98 -4.23
N TRP A 104 -8.43 20.19 -3.17
CA TRP A 104 -9.53 19.63 -2.39
C TRP A 104 -10.21 20.66 -1.48
N GLU A 105 -9.58 21.81 -1.25
CA GLU A 105 -10.12 22.92 -0.45
C GLU A 105 -10.84 23.99 -1.31
N TRP A 106 -10.87 23.81 -2.63
CA TRP A 106 -11.46 24.76 -3.58
C TRP A 106 -13.00 24.63 -3.61
N GLU A 107 -13.70 25.23 -2.65
CA GLU A 107 -15.16 25.09 -2.47
C GLU A 107 -15.99 25.48 -3.71
N GLN A 108 -15.52 26.47 -4.48
CA GLN A 108 -16.22 26.99 -5.67
C GLN A 108 -15.90 26.21 -6.95
N PHE A 109 -14.97 25.26 -6.91
CA PHE A 109 -14.60 24.48 -8.08
C PHE A 109 -15.73 23.51 -8.48
N SER A 110 -16.34 23.77 -9.64
CA SER A 110 -17.52 23.04 -10.11
C SER A 110 -17.35 22.38 -11.47
N GLY A 111 -16.22 22.59 -12.15
CA GLY A 111 -16.00 22.06 -13.48
C GLY A 111 -14.96 22.85 -14.26
N ALA A 112 -15.01 22.70 -15.58
CA ALA A 112 -14.21 23.51 -16.48
C ALA A 112 -14.57 25.00 -16.36
N CYS A 113 -13.56 25.86 -16.45
CA CYS A 113 -13.79 27.30 -16.43
C CYS A 113 -14.40 27.79 -17.74
N SER A 114 -15.30 28.76 -17.68
CA SER A 114 -15.93 29.37 -18.86
C SER A 114 -14.94 30.14 -19.75
N CYS A 115 -13.73 30.42 -19.26
CA CYS A 115 -12.68 31.10 -20.01
C CYS A 115 -12.15 30.27 -21.19
N VAL A 116 -12.15 28.93 -21.07
CA VAL A 116 -11.60 28.02 -22.11
C VAL A 116 -12.50 27.97 -23.35
N ASP A 117 -13.82 28.09 -23.16
CA ASP A 117 -14.79 28.06 -24.26
C ASP A 117 -14.72 29.31 -25.15
N ALA A 118 -14.26 30.44 -24.61
CA ALA A 118 -14.20 31.71 -25.32
C ALA A 118 -12.93 31.86 -26.19
N ALA A 119 -11.82 31.22 -25.81
CA ALA A 119 -10.50 31.53 -26.36
C ALA A 119 -10.07 30.64 -27.55
N THR A 120 -10.56 29.40 -27.67
CA THR A 120 -10.04 28.45 -28.69
C THR A 120 -11.10 27.53 -29.29
N PRO A 121 -11.70 27.87 -30.44
CA PRO A 121 -12.71 27.04 -31.10
C PRO A 121 -12.19 25.74 -31.76
N ARG A 122 -10.91 25.36 -31.59
CA ARG A 122 -10.25 24.31 -32.42
C ARG A 122 -9.81 23.02 -31.70
N ILE A 123 -10.00 22.86 -30.40
CA ILE A 123 -9.66 21.61 -29.70
C ILE A 123 -10.95 20.90 -29.25
N ARG A 124 -11.74 20.41 -30.22
CA ARG A 124 -13.05 19.77 -29.96
C ARG A 124 -13.03 18.24 -29.87
N HIS A 125 -11.88 17.58 -29.87
CA HIS A 125 -11.83 16.12 -30.06
C HIS A 125 -10.96 15.32 -29.11
N LEU A 126 -10.48 15.86 -27.98
CA LEU A 126 -10.14 14.93 -26.90
C LEU A 126 -11.46 14.47 -26.26
N PRO A 127 -11.74 13.15 -26.22
CA PRO A 127 -12.80 12.62 -25.39
C PRO A 127 -12.37 12.88 -23.95
N THR A 128 -12.68 14.07 -23.45
CA THR A 128 -12.64 14.40 -22.05
C THR A 128 -13.66 13.47 -21.41
N THR A 129 -13.21 12.27 -21.03
CA THR A 129 -13.93 11.43 -20.09
C THR A 129 -14.41 12.37 -19.01
N THR A 130 -15.71 12.46 -18.83
CA THR A 130 -16.38 13.47 -18.01
C THR A 130 -15.97 13.31 -16.56
N ILE A 131 -14.82 13.91 -16.21
CA ILE A 131 -14.33 13.97 -14.83
C ILE A 131 -15.24 14.95 -14.12
N ASN A 132 -16.11 14.43 -13.26
CA ASN A 132 -16.92 15.26 -12.38
C ASN A 132 -16.04 15.65 -11.16
N PRO A 133 -15.69 16.94 -10.98
CA PRO A 133 -14.84 17.39 -9.88
C PRO A 133 -15.51 17.22 -8.52
N LYS A 134 -16.85 17.33 -8.45
CA LYS A 134 -17.62 17.17 -7.21
C LYS A 134 -18.00 15.74 -6.89
N ARG A 135 -17.40 14.77 -7.59
CA ARG A 135 -17.65 13.35 -7.36
C ARG A 135 -17.15 12.87 -5.99
N PHE A 136 -16.05 13.46 -5.52
CA PHE A 136 -15.39 13.08 -4.27
C PHE A 136 -15.36 14.27 -3.33
N VAL A 137 -15.52 14.00 -2.03
CA VAL A 137 -15.58 15.03 -0.99
C VAL A 137 -14.17 15.42 -0.56
N ASP A 138 -13.27 14.44 -0.46
CA ASP A 138 -11.89 14.60 -0.06
C ASP A 138 -10.96 13.55 -0.72
N ARG A 139 -9.64 13.68 -0.45
CA ARG A 139 -8.60 12.74 -0.90
C ARG A 139 -8.89 11.29 -0.44
N VAL A 140 -9.47 11.12 0.75
CA VAL A 140 -9.75 9.82 1.35
C VAL A 140 -10.88 9.11 0.62
N HIS A 141 -11.98 9.82 0.32
CA HIS A 141 -13.10 9.29 -0.44
C HIS A 141 -12.70 8.91 -1.87
N TRP A 142 -11.82 9.70 -2.50
CA TRP A 142 -11.23 9.32 -3.79
C TRP A 142 -10.41 8.02 -3.67
N LEU A 143 -9.59 7.89 -2.62
CA LEU A 143 -8.76 6.72 -2.40
C LEU A 143 -9.61 5.48 -2.18
N GLU A 144 -10.65 5.57 -1.36
CA GLU A 144 -11.62 4.48 -1.13
C GLU A 144 -12.26 4.04 -2.44
N TYR A 145 -12.72 4.98 -3.27
CA TYR A 145 -13.27 4.65 -4.59
C TYR A 145 -12.22 3.97 -5.50
N TYR A 146 -11.00 4.49 -5.54
CA TYR A 146 -9.91 3.94 -6.36
C TYR A 146 -9.54 2.51 -5.93
N LEU A 147 -9.40 2.28 -4.62
CA LEU A 147 -9.06 0.98 -4.05
C LEU A 147 -10.23 -0.01 -4.15
N SER A 148 -11.48 0.42 -3.96
CA SER A 148 -12.66 -0.41 -4.18
C SER A 148 -12.75 -0.94 -5.61
N ARG A 149 -12.40 -0.10 -6.59
CA ARG A 149 -12.37 -0.56 -7.99
C ARG A 149 -11.27 -1.59 -8.26
N LYS A 150 -10.15 -1.53 -7.51
CA LYS A 150 -9.10 -2.56 -7.57
C LYS A 150 -9.50 -3.84 -6.84
N SER A 151 -10.12 -3.73 -5.66
CA SER A 151 -10.52 -4.86 -4.83
C SER A 151 -11.56 -5.75 -5.51
N LEU A 152 -12.45 -5.18 -6.33
CA LEU A 152 -13.39 -5.95 -7.18
C LEU A 152 -12.72 -7.04 -8.02
N ARG A 153 -11.45 -6.86 -8.42
CA ARG A 153 -10.71 -7.89 -9.18
C ARG A 153 -10.24 -9.02 -8.28
N LEU A 154 -9.80 -8.70 -7.06
CA LEU A 154 -9.29 -9.66 -6.09
C LEU A 154 -10.42 -10.48 -5.45
N LEU A 155 -11.60 -9.90 -5.32
CA LEU A 155 -12.78 -10.53 -4.73
C LEU A 155 -13.66 -11.24 -5.75
N ARG A 156 -13.24 -11.31 -7.01
CA ARG A 156 -14.01 -11.94 -8.10
C ARG A 156 -14.20 -13.43 -7.79
N GLY A 157 -15.41 -13.80 -7.39
CA GLY A 157 -15.77 -15.17 -6.98
C GLY A 157 -16.34 -15.27 -5.57
N ARG A 158 -16.25 -14.21 -4.75
CA ARG A 158 -16.99 -14.09 -3.49
C ARG A 158 -18.31 -13.37 -3.73
N SER A 159 -19.39 -13.87 -3.12
CA SER A 159 -20.69 -13.19 -3.13
C SER A 159 -20.56 -11.91 -2.30
N MET A 160 -20.43 -10.77 -2.97
CA MET A 160 -20.39 -9.47 -2.31
C MET A 160 -21.80 -9.11 -1.84
N SER A 161 -21.92 -8.69 -0.59
CA SER A 161 -23.20 -8.27 0.00
C SER A 161 -23.59 -6.83 -0.37
N SER A 162 -22.61 -6.00 -0.71
CA SER A 162 -22.82 -4.58 -1.01
C SER A 162 -23.12 -4.31 -2.48
N THR A 163 -24.20 -3.58 -2.74
CA THR A 163 -24.52 -3.02 -4.06
C THR A 163 -23.71 -1.75 -4.36
N ASN A 164 -23.15 -1.12 -3.33
CA ASN A 164 -22.38 0.11 -3.46
C ASN A 164 -20.92 -0.18 -3.77
N SER A 165 -20.52 0.14 -5.01
CA SER A 165 -19.14 -0.02 -5.46
C SER A 165 -18.09 0.74 -4.63
N GLN A 166 -18.49 1.69 -3.77
CA GLN A 166 -17.59 2.46 -2.91
C GLN A 166 -17.19 1.70 -1.64
N ASP A 167 -18.04 0.81 -1.13
CA ASP A 167 -17.83 0.13 0.16
C ASP A 167 -17.03 -1.18 0.03
N VAL A 168 -16.73 -1.60 -1.20
CA VAL A 168 -16.09 -2.90 -1.50
C VAL A 168 -14.70 -3.01 -0.87
N ILE A 169 -13.96 -1.91 -0.75
CA ILE A 169 -12.67 -1.91 -0.05
C ILE A 169 -12.82 -2.26 1.43
N TRP A 170 -13.88 -1.78 2.08
CA TRP A 170 -14.12 -2.08 3.50
C TRP A 170 -14.61 -3.50 3.71
N GLU A 171 -15.32 -4.10 2.75
CA GLU A 171 -15.61 -5.54 2.74
C GLU A 171 -14.31 -6.36 2.64
N ALA A 172 -13.36 -5.94 1.81
CA ALA A 172 -12.04 -6.56 1.73
C ALA A 172 -11.27 -6.48 3.06
N VAL A 173 -11.29 -5.30 3.71
CA VAL A 173 -10.66 -5.08 5.02
C VAL A 173 -11.31 -5.97 6.09
N SER A 174 -12.65 -6.03 6.15
CA SER A 174 -13.38 -6.89 7.07
C SER A 174 -13.01 -8.36 6.89
N VAL A 175 -13.02 -8.86 5.66
CA VAL A 175 -12.61 -10.24 5.34
C VAL A 175 -11.19 -10.54 5.83
N VAL A 176 -10.25 -9.61 5.65
CA VAL A 176 -8.87 -9.80 6.12
C VAL A 176 -8.84 -9.85 7.64
N LEU A 177 -9.49 -8.92 8.33
CA LEU A 177 -9.48 -8.84 9.79
C LEU A 177 -10.24 -10.00 10.46
N GLU A 178 -11.30 -10.50 9.86
CA GLU A 178 -12.01 -11.71 10.29
C GLU A 178 -11.08 -12.92 10.33
N ASN A 179 -10.15 -13.07 9.36
CA ASN A 179 -9.14 -14.14 9.39
C ASN A 179 -8.18 -14.03 10.59
N PHE A 180 -8.09 -12.85 11.21
CA PHE A 180 -7.34 -12.62 12.44
C PHE A 180 -8.23 -12.53 13.69
N GLY A 181 -9.55 -12.74 13.59
CA GLY A 181 -10.49 -12.59 14.70
C GLY A 181 -10.59 -11.14 15.20
N CYS A 182 -10.48 -10.18 14.29
CA CYS A 182 -10.55 -8.74 14.57
C CYS A 182 -11.63 -8.05 13.74
N LYS A 183 -12.05 -6.87 14.20
CA LYS A 183 -12.99 -5.99 13.50
C LYS A 183 -12.51 -4.54 13.53
N VAL A 184 -12.92 -3.78 12.52
CA VAL A 184 -12.69 -2.32 12.49
C VAL A 184 -13.77 -1.64 13.31
N VAL A 185 -13.35 -0.76 14.22
CA VAL A 185 -14.23 0.23 14.84
C VAL A 185 -13.89 1.58 14.23
N MET A 186 -14.74 2.04 13.31
CA MET A 186 -14.67 3.42 12.81
C MET A 186 -14.99 4.33 13.99
N GLY A 187 -14.08 5.25 14.32
CA GLY A 187 -14.28 6.21 15.40
C GLY A 187 -15.60 6.94 15.20
N GLY A 188 -16.61 6.63 16.02
CA GLY A 188 -17.85 7.38 16.01
C GLY A 188 -17.58 8.83 16.42
N PRO A 189 -18.41 9.81 15.99
CA PRO A 189 -18.20 11.25 16.20
C PRO A 189 -18.31 11.74 17.67
N ARG A 190 -18.04 10.88 18.67
CA ARG A 190 -18.51 11.07 20.06
C ARG A 190 -17.53 11.74 21.04
N CYS A 191 -16.41 12.31 20.58
CA CYS A 191 -15.60 13.18 21.45
C CYS A 191 -15.18 14.48 20.73
N ARG A 192 -16.18 15.32 20.40
CA ARG A 192 -15.99 16.68 19.88
C ARG A 192 -15.44 17.70 20.90
N ARG A 193 -14.86 17.26 22.01
CA ARG A 193 -14.31 18.18 23.02
C ARG A 193 -12.80 18.05 22.98
N PHE A 194 -12.20 19.07 22.37
CA PHE A 194 -10.79 19.44 22.35
C PHE A 194 -9.94 18.83 21.22
N VAL A 195 -9.53 19.73 20.32
CA VAL A 195 -8.54 19.65 19.22
C VAL A 195 -9.13 19.47 17.79
N PRO A 196 -9.30 20.57 17.03
CA PRO A 196 -9.84 20.59 15.66
C PRO A 196 -8.92 20.12 14.53
N LEU A 197 -7.72 19.58 14.81
CA LEU A 197 -6.64 19.54 13.80
C LEU A 197 -6.13 18.15 13.38
N LEU A 198 -6.57 17.06 14.01
CA LEU A 198 -6.37 15.72 13.44
C LEU A 198 -7.73 15.24 12.91
N ARG A 199 -8.00 15.50 11.64
CA ARG A 199 -9.16 14.92 10.94
C ARG A 199 -9.10 13.38 11.07
N ASP A 200 -10.27 12.78 11.21
CA ASP A 200 -10.56 11.36 11.47
C ASP A 200 -10.01 10.37 10.41
N THR A 201 -8.69 10.31 10.22
CA THR A 201 -8.02 9.36 9.32
C THR A 201 -7.58 8.09 10.03
N ASN A 202 -7.68 8.03 11.37
CA ASN A 202 -7.32 6.87 12.15
C ASN A 202 -8.49 5.90 12.32
N VAL A 203 -8.20 4.61 12.19
CA VAL A 203 -9.10 3.49 12.48
C VAL A 203 -8.53 2.67 13.62
N VAL A 204 -9.45 2.14 14.42
CA VAL A 204 -9.12 1.32 15.58
C VAL A 204 -9.46 -0.12 15.26
N VAL A 205 -8.44 -0.98 15.24
CA VAL A 205 -8.62 -2.43 15.10
C VAL A 205 -8.76 -3.03 16.50
N VAL A 206 -9.86 -3.73 16.71
CA VAL A 206 -10.22 -4.34 18.00
C VAL A 206 -10.46 -5.84 17.76
N PRO A 207 -10.02 -6.73 18.66
CA PRO A 207 -10.41 -8.14 18.60
C PRO A 207 -11.94 -8.27 18.63
N GLU A 208 -12.46 -9.27 17.94
CA GLU A 208 -13.90 -9.57 17.98
C GLU A 208 -14.30 -10.29 19.27
N MET A 209 -13.41 -11.12 19.83
CA MET A 209 -13.71 -11.92 21.01
C MET A 209 -13.95 -11.07 22.26
N GLU A 210 -15.06 -11.36 22.95
CA GLU A 210 -15.45 -10.72 24.22
C GLU A 210 -14.81 -11.36 25.47
N CYS A 211 -13.78 -12.20 25.31
CA CYS A 211 -13.27 -13.06 26.39
C CYS A 211 -12.40 -12.35 27.45
N GLU A 212 -12.52 -12.83 28.70
CA GLU A 212 -11.78 -12.42 29.92
C GLU A 212 -10.25 -12.62 29.84
N LEU A 213 -9.75 -13.28 28.79
CA LEU A 213 -8.32 -13.62 28.62
C LEU A 213 -7.57 -12.49 27.90
N TRP A 214 -7.33 -11.42 28.63
CA TRP A 214 -6.55 -10.23 28.20
C TRP A 214 -5.22 -10.55 27.47
N TRP A 215 -4.53 -11.64 27.84
CA TRP A 215 -3.29 -12.06 27.18
C TRP A 215 -3.52 -12.52 25.73
N LEU A 216 -4.64 -13.21 25.45
CA LEU A 216 -4.97 -13.69 24.10
C LEU A 216 -5.23 -12.52 23.16
N THR A 217 -5.95 -11.51 23.66
CA THR A 217 -6.15 -10.25 22.95
C THR A 217 -4.84 -9.58 22.55
N GLY A 218 -3.87 -9.53 23.48
CA GLY A 218 -2.55 -8.98 23.19
C GLY A 218 -1.81 -9.75 22.09
N VAL A 219 -1.88 -11.08 22.12
CA VAL A 219 -1.28 -11.94 21.09
C VAL A 219 -1.93 -11.72 19.73
N THR A 220 -3.27 -11.65 19.68
CA THR A 220 -4.01 -11.42 18.44
C THR A 220 -3.68 -10.06 17.83
N LEU A 221 -3.67 -9.00 18.63
CA LEU A 221 -3.33 -7.65 18.14
C LEU A 221 -1.88 -7.55 17.69
N ASN A 222 -0.93 -8.15 18.43
CA ASN A 222 0.47 -8.20 18.01
C ASN A 222 0.65 -8.99 16.72
N ARG A 223 -0.13 -10.06 16.52
CA ARG A 223 -0.13 -10.83 15.28
C ARG A 223 -0.66 -9.99 14.11
N VAL A 224 -1.78 -9.30 14.27
CA VAL A 224 -2.34 -8.40 13.24
C VAL A 224 -1.35 -7.31 12.88
N ASP A 225 -0.77 -6.64 13.88
CA ASP A 225 0.20 -5.57 13.67
C ASP A 225 1.42 -6.06 12.89
N ARG A 226 1.96 -7.22 13.28
CA ARG A 226 3.12 -7.85 12.61
C ARG A 226 2.79 -8.35 11.22
N ASP A 227 1.68 -9.06 11.06
CA ASP A 227 1.33 -9.78 9.83
C ASP A 227 0.68 -8.88 8.78
N LEU A 228 0.21 -7.68 9.15
CA LEU A 228 -0.26 -6.63 8.22
C LEU A 228 0.72 -5.45 8.13
N GLY A 229 1.74 -5.39 8.99
CA GLY A 229 2.71 -4.28 9.02
C GLY A 229 2.11 -2.94 9.44
N LEU A 230 1.10 -2.92 10.32
CA LEU A 230 0.35 -1.70 10.66
C LEU A 230 1.17 -0.67 11.45
N SER A 231 2.20 -1.12 12.18
CA SER A 231 3.12 -0.27 12.93
C SER A 231 4.23 0.35 12.07
N LEU A 232 4.34 -0.04 10.80
CA LEU A 232 5.28 0.59 9.89
C LEU A 232 4.75 1.98 9.57
N TYR A 233 5.39 2.98 10.17
CA TYR A 233 5.16 4.38 9.86
C TYR A 233 5.46 4.61 8.37
N HIS A 234 4.40 4.59 7.56
CA HIS A 234 4.46 5.15 6.23
C HIS A 234 4.18 6.63 6.44
N PRO A 235 5.12 7.53 6.10
CA PRO A 235 4.79 8.95 6.11
C PRO A 235 3.53 9.08 5.26
N ASN A 236 2.44 9.58 5.86
CA ASN A 236 1.18 9.76 5.16
C ASN A 236 1.45 10.77 4.03
N THR A 237 1.89 10.33 2.85
CA THR A 237 2.18 11.21 1.71
C THR A 237 0.93 11.89 1.18
N LEU A 238 -0.25 11.48 1.66
CA LEU A 238 -1.54 12.09 1.37
C LEU A 238 -1.86 13.27 2.29
N GLU A 239 -1.23 13.34 3.46
CA GLU A 239 -1.32 14.47 4.36
C GLU A 239 -0.09 15.32 4.06
N ASP A 240 -0.31 16.54 3.54
CA ASP A 240 0.80 17.44 3.28
C ASP A 240 1.60 17.61 4.59
N PRO A 241 2.94 17.55 4.53
CA PRO A 241 3.76 17.74 5.72
C PRO A 241 3.38 19.10 6.29
N VAL A 242 2.77 19.10 7.47
CA VAL A 242 2.48 20.34 8.19
C VAL A 242 3.84 20.97 8.46
N ASP A 243 4.16 22.02 7.70
CA ASP A 243 5.42 22.76 7.80
C ASP A 243 5.65 23.13 9.27
N GLY A 244 6.64 22.51 9.90
CA GLY A 244 7.08 22.84 11.26
C GLY A 244 7.11 21.70 12.27
N VAL A 245 6.54 20.52 12.00
CA VAL A 245 6.72 19.36 12.89
C VAL A 245 7.91 18.53 12.42
N VAL A 246 9.08 18.82 12.99
CA VAL A 246 10.26 17.95 12.84
C VAL A 246 9.86 16.54 13.30
N PRO A 247 9.86 15.52 12.42
CA PRO A 247 9.55 14.16 12.83
C PRO A 247 10.58 13.75 13.89
N LEU A 248 10.10 13.55 15.13
CA LEU A 248 10.90 12.91 16.16
C LEU A 248 11.42 11.60 15.55
N PRO A 249 12.74 11.29 15.61
CA PRO A 249 13.26 10.08 15.01
C PRO A 249 12.49 8.89 15.58
N SER A 250 11.61 8.33 14.77
CA SER A 250 10.94 7.09 15.10
C SER A 250 12.06 6.08 15.20
N VAL A 251 12.29 5.60 16.42
CA VAL A 251 13.19 4.49 16.67
C VAL A 251 12.67 3.39 15.78
N SER A 252 13.31 3.19 14.63
CA SER A 252 13.11 2.02 13.81
C SER A 252 13.36 0.88 14.77
N ARG A 253 12.27 0.23 15.22
CA ARG A 253 12.35 -1.08 15.83
C ARG A 253 12.79 -1.98 14.68
N SER A 254 14.10 -1.93 14.41
CA SER A 254 14.82 -3.08 13.90
C SER A 254 14.24 -4.26 14.64
N PHE A 255 13.71 -5.20 13.85
CA PHE A 255 13.26 -6.50 14.25
C PHE A 255 14.41 -7.18 15.03
N ARG A 256 14.61 -6.78 16.30
CA ARG A 256 15.39 -7.51 17.26
C ARG A 256 14.46 -8.63 17.66
N TYR A 257 14.59 -9.73 16.95
CA TYR A 257 14.22 -11.04 17.46
C TYR A 257 14.65 -11.05 18.93
N SER A 258 13.67 -11.10 19.83
CA SER A 258 13.91 -11.29 21.25
C SER A 258 14.52 -12.68 21.39
N GLN A 259 15.83 -12.79 21.18
CA GLN A 259 16.63 -13.88 21.72
C GLN A 259 16.47 -13.77 23.23
N GLN A 260 15.57 -14.59 23.73
CA GLN A 260 15.45 -14.96 25.12
C GLN A 260 16.86 -15.26 25.63
N LYS A 261 17.35 -14.38 26.51
CA LYS A 261 18.68 -14.49 27.15
C LYS A 261 18.75 -15.80 27.92
N GLN A 262 19.24 -16.85 27.27
CA GLN A 262 19.94 -17.91 27.97
C GLN A 262 21.34 -17.36 28.28
N THR A 263 21.54 -17.03 29.55
CA THR A 263 22.83 -16.71 30.13
C THR A 263 23.72 -17.95 30.07
N LEU A 264 24.63 -18.02 29.09
CA LEU A 264 25.81 -18.89 29.16
C LEU A 264 26.93 -18.35 28.26
N THR A 265 27.88 -17.69 28.93
CA THR A 265 29.32 -17.57 28.65
C THR A 265 29.84 -16.92 27.36
N PRO A 266 30.92 -16.13 27.44
CA PRO A 266 31.45 -15.35 26.33
C PRO A 266 32.55 -16.11 25.58
N ARG A 267 32.42 -16.31 24.26
CA ARG A 267 33.56 -16.33 23.32
C ARG A 267 33.11 -16.40 21.86
N SER A 268 33.85 -15.67 21.02
CA SER A 268 33.84 -15.63 19.53
C SER A 268 33.09 -14.49 18.84
N SER A 269 33.61 -13.27 19.03
CA SER A 269 33.37 -12.12 18.15
C SER A 269 34.36 -12.12 16.96
N ILE A 270 34.11 -12.91 15.90
CA ILE A 270 34.89 -12.79 14.63
C ILE A 270 34.02 -12.83 13.34
N LEU A 271 32.74 -13.21 13.36
CA LEU A 271 31.98 -13.52 12.13
C LEU A 271 30.93 -12.49 11.68
N ARG A 272 31.14 -11.18 11.89
CA ARG A 272 30.23 -10.14 11.37
C ARG A 272 30.56 -9.47 10.02
N PRO A 273 31.79 -9.49 9.46
CA PRO A 273 32.03 -8.87 8.15
C PRO A 273 31.64 -9.77 6.94
N ALA A 274 31.30 -11.05 7.16
CA ALA A 274 31.04 -11.97 6.05
C ALA A 274 29.64 -11.82 5.41
N VAL A 275 28.63 -11.41 6.17
CA VAL A 275 27.23 -11.41 5.67
C VAL A 275 26.95 -10.22 4.75
N VAL A 276 27.60 -9.07 4.96
CA VAL A 276 27.44 -7.90 4.09
C VAL A 276 28.08 -8.13 2.71
N ASN A 277 29.20 -8.86 2.65
CA ASN A 277 29.89 -9.15 1.38
C ASN A 277 29.13 -10.14 0.48
N ILE A 278 28.24 -10.97 1.03
CA ILE A 278 27.48 -11.96 0.24
C ILE A 278 26.32 -11.31 -0.53
N SER A 279 25.68 -10.27 0.04
CA SER A 279 24.62 -9.51 -0.62
C SER A 279 25.15 -8.82 -1.89
N ASP A 280 26.30 -8.15 -1.79
CA ASP A 280 26.90 -7.43 -2.91
C ASP A 280 27.40 -8.41 -3.98
N ALA A 281 27.97 -9.56 -3.58
CA ALA A 281 28.39 -10.60 -4.51
C ALA A 281 27.21 -11.25 -5.27
N LEU A 282 26.08 -11.50 -4.59
CA LEU A 282 24.87 -12.03 -5.24
C LEU A 282 24.26 -11.02 -6.22
N SER A 283 24.26 -9.73 -5.89
CA SER A 283 23.77 -8.69 -6.81
C SER A 283 24.61 -8.63 -8.11
N ALA A 284 25.93 -8.79 -8.00
CA ALA A 284 26.82 -8.85 -9.15
C ALA A 284 26.61 -10.14 -9.98
N LEU A 285 26.35 -11.27 -9.33
CA LEU A 285 26.08 -12.56 -9.99
C LEU A 285 24.80 -12.55 -10.83
N PHE A 286 23.75 -11.83 -10.41
CA PHE A 286 22.52 -11.70 -11.20
C PHE A 286 22.58 -10.57 -12.25
N ALA A 287 23.38 -9.54 -12.04
CA ALA A 287 23.51 -8.43 -12.99
C ALA A 287 24.24 -8.85 -14.28
N ILE A 288 25.27 -9.70 -14.19
CA ILE A 288 26.10 -10.10 -15.33
C ILE A 288 25.31 -10.89 -16.40
N PRO A 289 24.52 -11.92 -16.07
CA PRO A 289 23.74 -12.67 -17.07
C PRO A 289 22.69 -11.80 -17.78
N ILE A 290 22.07 -10.86 -17.05
CA ILE A 290 21.06 -9.95 -17.61
C ILE A 290 21.72 -8.94 -18.57
N ALA A 291 22.85 -8.35 -18.18
CA ALA A 291 23.63 -7.47 -19.05
C ALA A 291 24.14 -8.21 -20.30
N PHE A 292 24.55 -9.48 -20.14
CA PHE A 292 24.99 -10.30 -21.26
C PHE A 292 23.84 -10.67 -22.21
N ALA A 293 22.68 -11.05 -21.68
CA ALA A 293 21.49 -11.36 -22.48
C ALA A 293 20.98 -10.13 -23.24
N THR A 294 20.96 -8.96 -22.61
CA THR A 294 20.59 -7.69 -23.26
C THR A 294 21.59 -7.27 -24.35
N PHE A 295 22.89 -7.47 -24.11
CA PHE A 295 23.93 -7.24 -25.12
C PHE A 295 23.79 -8.17 -26.33
N ILE A 296 23.55 -9.47 -26.12
CA ILE A 296 23.30 -10.43 -27.21
C ILE A 296 22.05 -10.03 -28.00
N LEU A 297 20.95 -9.67 -27.32
CA LEU A 297 19.73 -9.21 -27.99
C LEU A 297 19.97 -7.96 -28.82
N ALA A 298 20.76 -7.00 -28.31
CA ALA A 298 21.10 -5.79 -29.05
C ALA A 298 21.95 -6.10 -30.30
N ILE A 299 22.94 -6.99 -30.19
CA ILE A 299 23.72 -7.47 -31.35
C ILE A 299 22.81 -8.17 -32.34
N LEU A 300 21.97 -9.10 -31.87
CA LEU A 300 21.03 -9.80 -32.73
C LEU A 300 20.14 -8.82 -33.46
N CYS A 301 19.49 -7.87 -32.78
CA CYS A 301 18.66 -6.84 -33.40
C CYS A 301 19.42 -5.92 -34.38
N PHE A 302 20.70 -5.63 -34.12
CA PHE A 302 21.52 -4.82 -35.01
C PHE A 302 21.90 -5.57 -36.30
N TYR A 303 22.21 -6.87 -36.17
CA TYR A 303 22.60 -7.73 -37.29
C TYR A 303 21.41 -8.33 -38.04
N SER A 304 20.28 -8.56 -37.38
CA SER A 304 18.98 -8.80 -38.01
C SER A 304 18.38 -7.48 -38.47
N ARG A 305 19.14 -6.73 -39.27
CA ARG A 305 18.55 -5.77 -40.21
C ARG A 305 17.49 -6.55 -41.00
N PRO A 306 16.20 -6.20 -40.91
CA PRO A 306 15.19 -6.85 -41.72
C PRO A 306 15.42 -6.45 -43.18
N GLY A 307 16.22 -7.25 -43.89
CA GLY A 307 16.43 -7.13 -45.34
C GLY A 307 15.14 -7.33 -46.14
N ALA A 308 14.04 -7.70 -45.48
CA ALA A 308 12.74 -7.94 -46.07
C ALA A 308 11.84 -6.70 -46.22
N PHE A 309 12.25 -5.49 -45.78
CA PHE A 309 11.52 -4.23 -46.06
C PHE A 309 12.16 -3.38 -47.16
N ARG A 310 12.86 -4.02 -48.10
CA ARG A 310 13.09 -3.46 -49.43
C ARG A 310 12.55 -4.48 -50.42
N ILE A 311 11.28 -4.37 -50.78
CA ILE A 311 10.69 -4.65 -52.11
C ILE A 311 9.17 -4.43 -51.99
N MET A 312 8.68 -3.55 -52.86
CA MET A 312 7.29 -3.22 -53.24
C MET A 312 6.45 -2.39 -52.27
#